data_AF-A0A935Z908-F1
#
_entry.id   AF-A0A935Z908-F1
#
_cell.length_a   1.000
_cell.length_b   1.000
_cell.length_c   1.000
_cell.angle_alpha   90.00
_cell.angle_beta   90.00
_cell.angle_gamma   90.00
#
_symmetry.space_group_name_H-M   'P 1'
#
loop_
_entity.id
_entity.type
_entity.pdbx_description
1 polymer ?
#
loop_
_entity_poly.entity_id
_entity_poly.type
_entity_poly.pdbx_seq_one_letter_code
_entity_poly.pdbx_strand_id
1 'polypeptide(L)'
;MTEALPRRHGARASRALALTAVLAGLALASCAAPAQNDDDLVDEVSADLTQQELACEGYDTAAARRMAQAGGRREGMRSQKRCYRYVKQHLESAGYSVPGDVASGGRYAGSAYQFTTWARQNPAALRRLGFKEVKLKLGEAPPQGAIIVWGRGECGYSKSHGHIEVVSTADGSRACSDFCGRVKTSRRCGIPDVFIPVRADGQPAPECNTPPPQGESCVGLADGWYCSARSDYSAYECKNQQVALGYQCATGKKCVYSGQSRQATMQNGLPQCR
;
A
#
# COMPACT_ATOMS: atom_id res chain seq x y z
N MET A 1 1.83 53.41 40.55
CA MET A 1 3.18 53.95 40.76
C MET A 1 4.14 52.94 40.15
N THR A 2 4.50 53.19 38.89
CA THR A 2 5.85 53.58 38.41
C THR A 2 6.70 52.35 38.11
N GLU A 3 6.88 52.00 36.82
CA GLU A 3 8.05 52.40 35.98
C GLU A 3 9.35 51.72 36.49
N ALA A 4 10.26 51.13 35.71
CA ALA A 4 10.58 51.22 34.29
C ALA A 4 11.55 50.05 33.90
N LEU A 5 11.57 49.66 32.61
CA LEU A 5 12.79 49.27 31.88
C LEU A 5 13.63 50.55 31.64
N PRO A 6 14.98 50.56 31.39
CA PRO A 6 15.64 49.72 30.38
C PRO A 6 17.21 49.58 30.46
N ARG A 7 17.78 49.09 29.34
CA ARG A 7 19.09 49.44 28.70
C ARG A 7 20.38 48.62 28.98
N ARG A 8 20.69 47.81 27.95
CA ARG A 8 21.92 47.73 27.11
C ARG A 8 23.22 48.37 27.63
N HIS A 9 24.32 47.63 27.50
CA HIS A 9 25.65 47.96 26.90
C HIS A 9 26.51 46.68 27.04
N GLY A 10 27.47 46.30 26.21
CA GLY A 10 28.19 46.88 25.09
C GLY A 10 29.29 45.88 24.72
N ALA A 11 29.64 45.81 23.43
CA ALA A 11 30.71 44.98 22.91
C ALA A 11 32.10 45.54 23.25
N ARG A 12 33.12 44.67 23.32
CA ARG A 12 34.42 44.77 22.59
C ARG A 12 35.54 43.94 23.25
N ALA A 13 36.29 43.24 22.41
CA ALA A 13 37.77 43.19 22.32
C ALA A 13 38.16 41.84 21.67
N SER A 14 38.66 41.75 20.44
CA SER A 14 39.90 42.25 19.83
C SER A 14 41.12 41.34 20.04
N ARG A 15 41.67 40.89 18.89
CA ARG A 15 43.07 40.47 18.61
C ARG A 15 43.47 39.10 19.21
N ALA A 16 44.37 38.30 18.65
CA ALA A 16 45.47 38.54 17.71
C ALA A 16 45.87 37.26 16.95
N LEU A 17 46.68 37.46 15.91
CA LEU A 17 47.38 36.49 15.07
C LEU A 17 48.27 35.48 15.85
N ALA A 18 48.40 34.27 15.29
CA ALA A 18 49.62 33.45 15.33
C ALA A 18 49.57 32.47 14.12
N LEU A 19 50.39 32.70 13.11
CA LEU A 19 51.67 32.02 12.81
C LEU A 19 51.51 30.87 11.79
N THR A 20 52.13 31.10 10.64
CA THR A 20 52.31 30.19 9.50
C THR A 20 53.45 29.21 9.77
N ALA A 21 53.23 27.92 9.51
CA ALA A 21 54.27 26.90 9.24
C ALA A 21 53.63 25.83 8.32
N VAL A 22 53.89 25.87 7.01
CA VAL A 22 54.94 25.15 6.25
C VAL A 22 54.58 23.70 5.87
N LEU A 23 54.32 23.55 4.56
CA LEU A 23 54.63 22.48 3.61
C LEU A 23 53.87 21.14 3.58
N ALA A 24 53.44 20.87 2.33
CA ALA A 24 53.48 19.61 1.60
C ALA A 24 52.42 18.55 1.92
N GLY A 25 51.41 18.49 1.04
CA GLY A 25 50.56 17.33 0.85
C GLY A 25 50.01 17.32 -0.58
N LEU A 26 50.43 16.33 -1.37
CA LEU A 26 49.89 16.01 -2.69
C LEU A 26 48.36 15.87 -2.63
N ALA A 27 47.64 16.49 -3.58
CA ALA A 27 46.31 16.01 -3.98
C ALA A 27 45.97 16.46 -5.40
N LEU A 28 46.08 15.48 -6.31
CA LEU A 28 45.22 15.15 -7.43
C LEU A 28 44.27 16.23 -8.01
N ALA A 29 44.41 16.39 -9.32
CA ALA A 29 43.43 16.85 -10.30
C ALA A 29 42.04 17.23 -9.77
N SER A 30 41.77 18.53 -9.85
CA SER A 30 40.43 19.12 -9.83
C SER A 30 39.63 18.64 -11.05
N CYS A 31 38.91 17.54 -10.91
CA CYS A 31 37.61 17.39 -11.55
C CYS A 31 36.57 17.94 -10.57
N ALA A 32 36.05 19.12 -10.88
CA ALA A 32 34.85 19.64 -10.24
C ALA A 32 33.74 18.60 -10.41
N ALA A 33 33.38 17.93 -9.31
CA ALA A 33 32.14 17.18 -9.25
C ALA A 33 30.99 18.21 -9.35
N PRO A 34 30.00 17.99 -10.23
CA PRO A 34 28.81 18.82 -10.20
C PRO A 34 28.18 18.71 -8.80
N ALA A 35 27.76 19.84 -8.24
CA ALA A 35 26.95 19.87 -7.04
C ALA A 35 25.74 18.96 -7.27
N GLN A 36 25.77 17.79 -6.64
CA GLN A 36 24.62 16.89 -6.60
C GLN A 36 23.61 17.56 -5.68
N ASN A 37 22.44 17.86 -6.23
CA ASN A 37 21.31 18.33 -5.44
C ASN A 37 21.01 17.27 -4.38
N ASP A 38 20.88 17.70 -3.12
CA ASP A 38 20.52 16.87 -1.96
C ASP A 38 19.04 16.39 -2.01
N ASP A 39 18.54 15.96 -3.16
CA ASP A 39 17.17 15.46 -3.37
C ASP A 39 17.08 13.94 -3.62
N ASP A 40 18.21 13.20 -3.60
CA ASP A 40 18.22 11.74 -3.81
C ASP A 40 18.71 10.96 -2.57
N LEU A 41 17.98 11.10 -1.47
CA LEU A 41 18.00 10.11 -0.38
C LEU A 41 16.57 9.90 0.13
N VAL A 42 15.77 9.18 -0.66
CA VAL A 42 14.67 8.40 -0.10
C VAL A 42 15.15 6.96 0.02
N ASP A 43 15.56 6.61 1.23
CA ASP A 43 15.66 5.24 1.71
C ASP A 43 14.44 4.42 1.27
N GLU A 44 14.69 3.17 0.92
CA GLU A 44 13.68 2.14 0.68
C GLU A 44 12.73 2.02 1.88
N VAL A 45 11.57 2.69 1.81
CA VAL A 45 10.45 2.41 2.71
C VAL A 45 9.12 2.58 1.98
N SER A 46 8.74 1.58 1.19
CA SER A 46 7.33 1.31 0.87
C SER A 46 7.06 -0.17 1.01
N ALA A 47 6.96 -0.65 2.25
CA ALA A 47 6.22 -1.87 2.48
C ALA A 47 4.75 -1.51 2.31
N ASP A 48 4.24 -1.48 1.07
CA ASP A 48 2.79 -1.63 0.83
C ASP A 48 2.27 -2.77 1.69
N LEU A 49 0.99 -2.74 2.11
CA LEU A 49 0.37 -3.95 2.64
C LEU A 49 0.63 -5.07 1.63
N THR A 50 1.50 -6.00 2.01
CA THR A 50 1.90 -7.07 1.12
C THR A 50 0.67 -7.88 0.76
N GLN A 51 0.65 -8.52 -0.41
CA GLN A 51 -0.46 -9.38 -0.79
C GLN A 51 -0.75 -10.44 0.29
N GLN A 52 0.28 -10.84 1.04
CA GLN A 52 0.17 -11.72 2.18
C GLN A 52 -0.49 -11.05 3.39
N GLU A 53 -0.10 -9.83 3.79
CA GLU A 53 -0.79 -9.10 4.87
C GLU A 53 -2.27 -8.89 4.51
N LEU A 54 -2.59 -8.50 3.27
CA LEU A 54 -3.98 -8.37 2.81
C LEU A 54 -4.76 -9.68 2.90
N ALA A 55 -4.16 -10.78 2.45
CA ALA A 55 -4.75 -12.10 2.61
C ALA A 55 -5.08 -12.43 4.07
N CYS A 56 -4.22 -12.02 5.02
CA CYS A 56 -4.43 -12.23 6.45
C CYS A 56 -5.46 -11.30 7.08
N GLU A 57 -5.73 -10.18 6.43
CA GLU A 57 -6.88 -9.35 6.74
C GLU A 57 -8.21 -9.93 6.21
N GLY A 58 -8.15 -11.03 5.45
CA GLY A 58 -9.28 -11.71 4.81
C GLY A 58 -9.69 -11.07 3.49
N TYR A 59 -8.76 -10.37 2.82
CA TYR A 59 -9.01 -9.61 1.59
C TYR A 59 -9.64 -10.47 0.49
N ASP A 60 -10.76 -10.02 -0.05
CA ASP A 60 -11.45 -10.69 -1.14
C ASP A 60 -11.12 -10.02 -2.48
N THR A 61 -10.13 -10.57 -3.19
CA THR A 61 -9.69 -10.08 -4.50
C THR A 61 -10.81 -10.04 -5.54
N ALA A 62 -11.75 -10.99 -5.51
CA ALA A 62 -12.85 -11.01 -6.47
C ALA A 62 -13.84 -9.88 -6.16
N ALA A 63 -14.18 -9.67 -4.90
CA ALA A 63 -15.03 -8.58 -4.46
C ALA A 63 -14.37 -7.21 -4.66
N ALA A 64 -13.06 -7.12 -4.44
CA ALA A 64 -12.26 -5.94 -4.73
C ALA A 64 -12.26 -5.56 -6.22
N ARG A 65 -12.11 -6.54 -7.12
CA ARG A 65 -12.24 -6.30 -8.56
C ARG A 65 -13.63 -5.79 -8.94
N ARG A 66 -14.70 -6.34 -8.35
CA ARG A 66 -16.07 -5.84 -8.59
C ARG A 66 -16.24 -4.40 -8.11
N MET A 67 -15.72 -4.07 -6.92
CA MET A 67 -15.74 -2.70 -6.38
C MET A 67 -14.98 -1.73 -7.29
N ALA A 68 -13.75 -2.07 -7.66
CA ALA A 68 -12.92 -1.25 -8.53
C ALA A 68 -13.56 -1.02 -9.91
N GLN A 69 -14.16 -2.06 -10.49
CA GLN A 69 -14.91 -1.95 -11.74
C GLN A 69 -16.14 -1.06 -11.60
N ALA A 70 -16.90 -1.18 -10.50
CA ALA A 70 -18.06 -0.34 -10.24
C ALA A 70 -17.68 1.14 -10.13
N GLY A 71 -16.64 1.45 -9.34
CA GLY A 71 -16.10 2.80 -9.20
C GLY A 71 -15.52 3.36 -10.50
N GLY A 72 -14.74 2.54 -11.23
CA GLY A 72 -14.08 2.90 -12.48
C GLY A 72 -15.02 3.34 -13.61
N ARG A 73 -16.32 3.00 -13.54
CA ARG A 73 -17.34 3.50 -14.50
C ARG A 73 -17.49 5.02 -14.49
N ARG A 74 -16.92 5.72 -13.51
CA ARG A 74 -16.93 7.18 -13.37
C ARG A 74 -15.65 7.84 -13.89
N GLU A 75 -14.75 7.07 -14.50
CA GLU A 75 -13.54 7.60 -15.13
C GLU A 75 -13.89 8.61 -16.23
N GLY A 76 -13.12 9.72 -16.28
CA GLY A 76 -13.39 10.83 -17.19
C GLY A 76 -14.62 11.69 -16.90
N MET A 77 -15.42 11.40 -15.87
CA MET A 77 -16.57 12.24 -15.48
C MET A 77 -16.14 13.48 -14.70
N ARG A 78 -16.99 14.53 -14.71
CA ARG A 78 -16.81 15.72 -13.88
C ARG A 78 -17.39 15.52 -12.48
N SER A 79 -16.75 16.09 -11.46
CA SER A 79 -17.26 16.05 -10.08
C SER A 79 -18.65 16.67 -9.97
N GLN A 80 -19.52 16.01 -9.21
CA GLN A 80 -20.87 16.46 -8.86
C GLN A 80 -21.01 16.81 -7.38
N LYS A 81 -19.91 16.78 -6.61
CA LYS A 81 -19.87 16.97 -5.16
C LYS A 81 -20.77 15.99 -4.40
N ARG A 82 -20.90 14.77 -4.92
CA ARG A 82 -21.83 13.73 -4.43
C ARG A 82 -21.11 12.42 -4.13
N CYS A 83 -19.83 12.47 -3.78
CA CYS A 83 -18.94 11.32 -3.61
C CYS A 83 -19.57 10.19 -2.79
N TYR A 84 -20.14 10.49 -1.60
CA TYR A 84 -20.78 9.46 -0.75
C TYR A 84 -21.97 8.78 -1.42
N ARG A 85 -22.82 9.54 -2.13
CA ARG A 85 -23.95 8.96 -2.89
C ARG A 85 -23.44 7.96 -3.93
N TYR A 86 -22.37 8.30 -4.64
CA TYR A 86 -21.86 7.44 -5.71
C TYR A 86 -21.12 6.22 -5.17
N VAL A 87 -20.39 6.33 -4.07
CA VAL A 87 -19.79 5.14 -3.43
C VAL A 87 -20.87 4.15 -2.97
N LYS A 88 -22.04 4.61 -2.51
CA LYS A 88 -23.18 3.73 -2.26
C LYS A 88 -23.68 3.02 -3.52
N GLN A 89 -23.81 3.74 -4.63
CA GLN A 89 -24.17 3.14 -5.92
C GLN A 89 -23.13 2.13 -6.40
N HIS A 90 -21.84 2.37 -6.10
CA HIS A 90 -20.76 1.45 -6.43
C HIS A 90 -20.84 0.17 -5.59
N LEU A 91 -21.14 0.29 -4.29
CA LEU A 91 -21.43 -0.85 -3.42
C LEU A 91 -22.58 -1.69 -3.97
N GLU A 92 -23.72 -1.07 -4.26
CA GLU A 92 -24.89 -1.75 -4.82
C GLU A 92 -24.55 -2.42 -6.17
N SER A 93 -23.83 -1.71 -7.04
CA SER A 93 -23.41 -2.23 -8.36
C SER A 93 -22.40 -3.37 -8.27
N ALA A 94 -21.61 -3.44 -7.20
CA ALA A 94 -20.66 -4.52 -6.92
C ALA A 94 -21.31 -5.71 -6.20
N GLY A 95 -22.62 -5.64 -5.92
CA GLY A 95 -23.43 -6.71 -5.33
C GLY A 95 -23.56 -6.65 -3.81
N TYR A 96 -23.18 -5.55 -3.17
CA TYR A 96 -23.31 -5.40 -1.72
C TYR A 96 -24.71 -4.95 -1.32
N SER A 97 -25.26 -5.58 -0.28
CA SER A 97 -26.50 -5.14 0.36
C SER A 97 -26.19 -4.02 1.35
N VAL A 98 -26.47 -2.77 0.99
CA VAL A 98 -26.17 -1.60 1.83
C VAL A 98 -27.25 -1.45 2.93
N PRO A 99 -26.89 -1.55 4.23
CA PRO A 99 -27.84 -1.42 5.34
C PRO A 99 -28.55 -0.07 5.37
N GLY A 100 -29.77 0.01 5.88
CA GLY A 100 -30.59 1.24 5.92
C GLY A 100 -29.94 2.46 6.60
N ASP A 101 -29.06 2.22 7.58
CA ASP A 101 -28.31 3.24 8.32
C ASP A 101 -27.13 3.84 7.55
N VAL A 102 -26.61 3.10 6.58
CA VAL A 102 -25.57 3.50 5.60
C VAL A 102 -26.21 3.99 4.30
N ALA A 103 -27.28 3.30 3.89
CA ALA A 103 -28.16 3.63 2.78
C ALA A 103 -28.92 4.93 3.07
N SER A 104 -29.74 5.36 2.13
CA SER A 104 -30.36 6.69 2.16
C SER A 104 -31.50 6.74 3.20
N GLY A 105 -31.22 7.07 4.46
CA GLY A 105 -32.29 7.31 5.43
C GLY A 105 -31.94 7.18 6.92
N GLY A 106 -30.84 6.54 7.31
CA GLY A 106 -30.47 6.45 8.72
C GLY A 106 -29.41 7.45 9.21
N ARG A 107 -29.03 7.31 10.48
CA ARG A 107 -28.19 8.27 11.22
C ARG A 107 -26.82 8.56 10.56
N TYR A 108 -26.32 7.64 9.73
CA TYR A 108 -24.99 7.71 9.13
C TYR A 108 -25.01 7.83 7.59
N ALA A 109 -26.20 8.08 7.03
CA ALA A 109 -26.48 8.15 5.60
C ALA A 109 -25.96 9.40 4.85
N GLY A 110 -25.25 10.31 5.52
CA GLY A 110 -25.12 11.70 5.07
C GLY A 110 -23.74 12.15 4.56
N SER A 111 -22.65 11.44 4.86
CA SER A 111 -21.30 11.92 4.51
C SER A 111 -20.19 10.88 4.66
N ALA A 112 -19.04 11.17 4.07
CA ALA A 112 -17.83 10.32 4.17
C ALA A 112 -17.36 10.16 5.63
N TYR A 113 -17.28 11.26 6.39
CA TYR A 113 -16.92 11.20 7.81
C TYR A 113 -17.92 10.37 8.65
N GLN A 114 -19.23 10.47 8.35
CA GLN A 114 -20.25 9.69 9.06
C GLN A 114 -20.12 8.20 8.77
N PHE A 115 -19.72 7.83 7.54
CA PHE A 115 -19.42 6.45 7.19
C PHE A 115 -18.26 5.90 8.03
N THR A 116 -17.12 6.60 8.12
CA THR A 116 -16.01 6.17 8.99
C THR A 116 -16.47 6.03 10.44
N THR A 117 -17.21 7.02 10.95
CA THR A 117 -17.72 7.01 12.33
C THR A 117 -18.59 5.78 12.59
N TRP A 118 -19.52 5.50 11.68
CA TRP A 118 -20.37 4.31 11.74
C TRP A 118 -19.55 3.02 11.68
N ALA A 119 -18.62 2.91 10.73
CA ALA A 119 -17.81 1.72 10.51
C ALA A 119 -17.01 1.34 11.76
N ARG A 120 -16.42 2.33 12.44
CA ARG A 120 -15.68 2.17 13.71
C ARG A 120 -16.58 1.78 14.88
N GLN A 121 -17.78 2.33 14.94
CA GLN A 121 -18.75 2.02 16.00
C GLN A 121 -19.45 0.68 15.77
N ASN A 122 -19.48 0.18 14.53
CA ASN A 122 -20.23 -1.01 14.14
C ASN A 122 -19.36 -2.01 13.36
N PRO A 123 -18.21 -2.47 13.89
CA PRO A 123 -17.28 -3.33 13.16
C PRO A 123 -17.93 -4.64 12.69
N ALA A 124 -18.86 -5.20 13.46
CA ALA A 124 -19.62 -6.39 13.06
C ALA A 124 -20.60 -6.11 11.91
N ALA A 125 -21.20 -4.92 11.85
CA ALA A 125 -22.08 -4.53 10.74
C ALA A 125 -21.27 -4.22 9.48
N LEU A 126 -20.12 -3.55 9.62
CA LEU A 126 -19.15 -3.35 8.55
C LEU A 126 -18.67 -4.70 7.98
N ARG A 127 -18.40 -5.67 8.85
CA ARG A 127 -18.04 -7.04 8.46
C ARG A 127 -19.15 -7.75 7.70
N ARG A 128 -20.41 -7.64 8.14
CA ARG A 128 -21.58 -8.16 7.40
C ARG A 128 -21.80 -7.47 6.06
N LEU A 129 -21.44 -6.19 5.96
CA LEU A 129 -21.38 -5.46 4.70
C LEU A 129 -20.19 -5.91 3.82
N GLY A 130 -19.29 -6.77 4.32
CA GLY A 130 -18.18 -7.34 3.55
C GLY A 130 -16.90 -6.50 3.58
N PHE A 131 -16.68 -5.67 4.60
CA PHE A 131 -15.48 -4.82 4.72
C PHE A 131 -14.74 -4.97 6.06
N LYS A 132 -13.44 -4.66 6.09
CA LYS A 132 -12.65 -4.36 7.30
C LYS A 132 -12.10 -2.95 7.21
N GLU A 133 -11.96 -2.27 8.33
CA GLU A 133 -10.96 -1.21 8.42
C GLU A 133 -9.57 -1.82 8.57
N VAL A 134 -8.60 -1.33 7.79
CA VAL A 134 -7.17 -1.64 7.93
C VAL A 134 -6.37 -0.35 8.12
N LYS A 135 -5.22 -0.47 8.77
CA LYS A 135 -4.32 0.66 8.95
C LYS A 135 -3.23 0.61 7.89
N LEU A 136 -3.17 1.64 7.05
CA LEU A 136 -2.01 1.87 6.20
C LEU A 136 -0.93 2.65 6.96
N LYS A 137 0.33 2.47 6.54
CA LYS A 137 1.42 3.37 6.91
C LYS A 137 1.51 4.53 5.92
N LEU A 138 2.20 5.58 6.34
CA LEU A 138 2.36 6.78 5.53
C LEU A 138 3.17 6.45 4.27
N GLY A 139 2.60 6.75 3.10
CA GLY A 139 3.23 6.48 1.80
C GLY A 139 2.80 5.15 1.17
N GLU A 140 2.12 4.26 1.90
CA GLU A 140 1.57 3.02 1.33
C GLU A 140 0.39 3.33 0.41
N ALA A 141 0.34 2.62 -0.72
CA ALA A 141 -0.80 2.70 -1.62
C ALA A 141 -1.97 1.84 -1.09
N PRO A 142 -3.21 2.36 -1.10
CA PRO A 142 -4.37 1.55 -0.73
C PRO A 142 -4.62 0.47 -1.80
N PRO A 143 -5.03 -0.75 -1.41
CA PRO A 143 -5.24 -1.82 -2.37
C PRO A 143 -6.47 -1.55 -3.25
N GLN A 144 -6.48 -2.17 -4.44
CA GLN A 144 -7.61 -2.09 -5.37
C GLN A 144 -8.95 -2.41 -4.69
N GLY A 145 -10.02 -1.72 -5.08
CA GLY A 145 -11.36 -1.98 -4.56
C GLY A 145 -11.59 -1.56 -3.10
N ALA A 146 -10.56 -1.11 -2.39
CA ALA A 146 -10.71 -0.50 -1.08
C ALA A 146 -11.54 0.77 -1.17
N ILE A 147 -12.33 1.03 -0.13
CA ILE A 147 -12.95 2.32 0.11
C ILE A 147 -11.97 3.15 0.93
N ILE A 148 -11.56 4.29 0.40
CA ILE A 148 -10.74 5.26 1.13
C ILE A 148 -11.61 6.44 1.56
N VAL A 149 -11.37 6.92 2.78
CA VAL A 149 -12.08 8.08 3.34
C VAL A 149 -11.09 9.09 3.86
N TRP A 150 -11.27 10.34 3.42
CA TRP A 150 -10.68 11.52 4.05
C TRP A 150 -11.69 12.14 5.00
N GLY A 151 -11.26 12.37 6.23
CA GLY A 151 -12.04 13.03 7.27
C GLY A 151 -12.38 14.49 6.93
N ARG A 152 -13.10 15.13 7.85
CA ARG A 152 -13.56 16.51 7.69
C ARG A 152 -12.37 17.46 7.51
N GLY A 153 -12.36 18.17 6.37
CA GLY A 153 -11.35 19.20 6.07
C GLY A 153 -9.96 18.64 5.71
N GLU A 154 -9.79 17.32 5.70
CA GLU A 154 -8.51 16.70 5.40
C GLU A 154 -8.14 16.89 3.93
N CYS A 155 -6.84 17.12 3.68
CA CYS A 155 -6.28 17.11 2.33
C CYS A 155 -7.03 18.00 1.31
N GLY A 156 -7.60 19.11 1.78
CA GLY A 156 -8.36 20.08 0.98
C GLY A 156 -9.81 19.69 0.66
N TYR A 157 -10.33 18.61 1.26
CA TYR A 157 -11.71 18.16 1.10
C TYR A 157 -12.69 18.90 2.02
N SER A 158 -13.97 18.55 1.92
CA SER A 158 -15.05 19.26 2.62
C SER A 158 -14.86 19.28 4.14
N LYS A 159 -14.91 20.47 4.74
CA LYS A 159 -14.89 20.67 6.20
C LYS A 159 -16.10 20.07 6.91
N SER A 160 -17.20 19.86 6.20
CA SER A 160 -18.44 19.32 6.78
C SER A 160 -18.59 17.82 6.54
N HIS A 161 -18.15 17.33 5.37
CA HIS A 161 -18.50 16.00 4.91
C HIS A 161 -17.31 15.05 4.69
N GLY A 162 -16.07 15.56 4.58
CA GLY A 162 -14.93 14.77 4.13
C GLY A 162 -15.01 14.38 2.65
N HIS A 163 -14.31 13.32 2.25
CA HIS A 163 -14.36 12.73 0.91
C HIS A 163 -14.22 11.21 0.97
N ILE A 164 -14.82 10.49 0.03
CA ILE A 164 -14.84 9.02 0.03
C ILE A 164 -14.79 8.51 -1.40
N GLU A 165 -13.96 7.50 -1.65
CA GLU A 165 -13.71 6.97 -3.00
C GLU A 165 -13.44 5.46 -2.95
N VAL A 166 -13.61 4.80 -4.08
CA VAL A 166 -13.21 3.41 -4.30
C VAL A 166 -11.93 3.38 -5.12
N VAL A 167 -10.88 2.72 -4.64
CA VAL A 167 -9.63 2.55 -5.38
C VAL A 167 -9.90 1.72 -6.64
N SER A 168 -9.61 2.26 -7.82
CA SER A 168 -9.96 1.64 -9.10
C SER A 168 -8.79 0.90 -9.76
N THR A 169 -7.56 1.32 -9.50
CA THR A 169 -6.36 0.72 -10.11
C THR A 169 -5.65 -0.26 -9.18
N ALA A 170 -4.91 -1.20 -9.77
CA ALA A 170 -4.17 -2.23 -9.03
C ALA A 170 -3.01 -1.66 -8.22
N ASP A 171 -2.40 -0.58 -8.71
CA ASP A 171 -1.29 0.14 -8.08
C ASP A 171 -1.74 1.16 -7.00
N GLY A 172 -3.04 1.21 -6.69
CA GLY A 172 -3.60 2.14 -5.71
C GLY A 172 -3.52 3.62 -6.10
N SER A 173 -3.09 3.95 -7.32
CA SER A 173 -2.82 5.34 -7.73
C SER A 173 -4.08 6.14 -8.07
N ARG A 174 -5.18 5.47 -8.39
CA ARG A 174 -6.47 6.11 -8.72
C ARG A 174 -7.60 5.62 -7.84
N ALA A 175 -8.47 6.55 -7.46
CA ALA A 175 -9.73 6.24 -6.80
C ALA A 175 -10.88 7.05 -7.44
N CYS A 176 -12.07 6.48 -7.32
CA CYS A 176 -13.27 6.95 -8.01
C CYS A 176 -14.45 7.06 -7.06
N SER A 177 -15.20 8.15 -7.15
CA SER A 177 -16.49 8.32 -6.50
C SER A 177 -17.50 8.87 -7.48
N ASP A 178 -17.71 10.19 -7.50
CA ASP A 178 -18.49 10.89 -8.53
C ASP A 178 -17.67 11.25 -9.78
N PHE A 179 -16.34 11.27 -9.63
CA PHE A 179 -15.32 11.29 -10.67
C PHE A 179 -14.12 10.46 -10.20
N CYS A 180 -13.13 10.24 -11.08
CA CYS A 180 -11.88 9.60 -10.72
C CYS A 180 -10.73 10.60 -10.62
N GLY A 181 -9.90 10.43 -9.61
CA GLY A 181 -8.73 11.27 -9.34
C GLY A 181 -7.53 10.46 -8.88
N ARG A 182 -6.38 11.12 -8.79
CA ARG A 182 -5.19 10.54 -8.15
C ARG A 182 -5.44 10.41 -6.65
N VAL A 183 -5.07 9.27 -6.08
CA VAL A 183 -5.03 9.09 -4.63
C VAL A 183 -3.94 9.99 -4.05
N LYS A 184 -4.26 10.70 -2.99
CA LYS A 184 -3.35 11.68 -2.37
C LYS A 184 -2.54 11.00 -1.26
N THR A 185 -1.33 10.55 -1.56
CA THR A 185 -0.44 9.85 -0.61
C THR A 185 0.64 10.73 0.02
N SER A 186 0.63 12.05 -0.26
CA SER A 186 1.66 12.97 0.24
C SER A 186 1.62 13.13 1.76
N ARG A 187 2.79 13.33 2.40
CA ARG A 187 2.90 13.60 3.85
C ARG A 187 2.02 14.77 4.33
N ARG A 188 1.70 15.73 3.46
CA ARG A 188 0.85 16.88 3.79
C ARG A 188 -0.63 16.53 3.97
N CYS A 189 -1.06 15.41 3.41
CA CYS A 189 -2.44 14.95 3.49
C CYS A 189 -2.69 13.95 4.61
N GLY A 190 -1.64 13.26 5.08
CA GLY A 190 -1.78 12.16 6.04
C GLY A 190 -2.20 10.86 5.35
N ILE A 191 -2.86 9.99 6.11
CA ILE A 191 -3.27 8.65 5.69
C ILE A 191 -4.80 8.61 5.72
N PRO A 192 -5.48 8.24 4.63
CA PRO A 192 -6.94 8.10 4.66
C PRO A 192 -7.33 6.89 5.50
N ASP A 193 -8.57 6.88 6.01
CA ASP A 193 -9.15 5.65 6.55
C ASP A 193 -9.38 4.68 5.39
N VAL A 194 -9.00 3.41 5.56
CA VAL A 194 -9.04 2.41 4.48
C VAL A 194 -9.90 1.23 4.88
N PHE A 195 -10.90 0.95 4.05
CA PHE A 195 -11.81 -0.17 4.23
C PHE A 195 -11.68 -1.15 3.07
N ILE A 196 -11.15 -2.35 3.34
CA ILE A 196 -10.92 -3.36 2.31
C ILE A 196 -12.09 -4.35 2.21
N PRO A 197 -12.45 -4.80 0.99
CA PRO A 197 -13.35 -5.93 0.80
C PRO A 197 -12.79 -7.19 1.46
N VAL A 198 -13.64 -7.91 2.19
CA VAL A 198 -13.28 -9.17 2.83
C VAL A 198 -14.28 -10.26 2.51
N ARG A 199 -13.85 -11.50 2.72
CA ARG A 199 -14.72 -12.67 2.60
C ARG A 199 -15.85 -12.64 3.64
N ALA A 200 -17.03 -13.07 3.22
CA ALA A 200 -18.23 -13.13 4.06
C ALA A 200 -18.12 -14.13 5.23
N ASP A 201 -17.28 -15.17 5.10
CA ASP A 201 -16.99 -16.12 6.17
C ASP A 201 -16.11 -15.51 7.28
N GLY A 202 -15.59 -14.29 7.09
CA GLY A 202 -14.77 -13.57 8.06
C GLY A 202 -13.47 -14.29 8.42
N GLN A 203 -13.19 -15.42 7.78
CA GLN A 203 -11.98 -16.20 7.99
C GLN A 203 -10.85 -15.46 7.27
N PRO A 204 -9.68 -15.28 7.93
CA PRO A 204 -8.49 -14.92 7.18
C PRO A 204 -8.25 -15.99 6.12
N ALA A 205 -7.63 -15.62 5.00
CA ALA A 205 -7.33 -16.60 3.97
C ALA A 205 -6.54 -17.78 4.60
N PRO A 206 -6.71 -19.03 4.13
CA PRO A 206 -6.11 -20.21 4.75
C PRO A 206 -4.60 -20.07 5.02
N GLU A 207 -3.94 -19.31 4.15
CA GLU A 207 -2.54 -18.85 4.19
C GLU A 207 -2.10 -18.01 5.40
N CYS A 208 -2.99 -17.77 6.36
CA CYS A 208 -2.74 -16.94 7.54
C CYS A 208 -2.87 -17.69 8.87
N ASN A 209 -3.40 -18.92 8.81
CA ASN A 209 -3.33 -19.90 9.90
C ASN A 209 -2.27 -20.97 9.64
N THR A 210 -1.78 -21.07 8.40
CA THR A 210 -0.52 -21.72 8.07
C THR A 210 0.54 -20.63 7.87
N PRO A 211 1.82 -20.88 8.20
CA PRO A 211 2.91 -20.08 7.66
C PRO A 211 2.70 -19.89 6.14
N PRO A 212 3.09 -18.75 5.55
CA PRO A 212 2.89 -18.46 4.13
C PRO A 212 2.99 -19.74 3.29
N PRO A 213 2.01 -20.09 2.44
CA PRO A 213 2.34 -20.94 1.32
C PRO A 213 3.34 -20.11 0.53
N GLN A 214 4.61 -20.48 0.65
CA GLN A 214 5.72 -19.76 0.05
C GLN A 214 5.39 -19.62 -1.45
N GLY A 215 4.93 -18.42 -1.85
CA GLY A 215 5.25 -17.92 -3.17
C GLY A 215 6.75 -18.03 -3.26
N GLU A 216 7.23 -18.84 -4.21
CA GLU A 216 8.62 -19.24 -4.43
C GLU A 216 9.61 -18.50 -3.52
N SER A 217 9.84 -19.05 -2.33
CA SER A 217 10.72 -18.44 -1.33
C SER A 217 11.91 -19.33 -1.16
N CYS A 218 13.09 -18.74 -1.31
CA CYS A 218 14.35 -19.44 -1.06
C CYS A 218 14.81 -19.29 0.39
N VAL A 219 14.04 -18.58 1.23
CA VAL A 219 14.34 -18.41 2.65
C VAL A 219 14.21 -19.75 3.38
N GLY A 220 15.32 -20.20 3.97
CA GLY A 220 15.39 -21.49 4.66
C GLY A 220 15.54 -22.71 3.72
N LEU A 221 15.63 -22.50 2.41
CA LEU A 221 15.94 -23.55 1.44
C LEU A 221 17.45 -23.59 1.14
N ALA A 222 17.96 -24.79 0.87
CA ALA A 222 19.31 -24.95 0.34
C ALA A 222 19.36 -24.48 -1.12
N ASP A 223 20.55 -24.05 -1.57
CA ASP A 223 20.76 -23.70 -2.98
C ASP A 223 20.40 -24.87 -3.90
N GLY A 224 19.63 -24.60 -4.95
CA GLY A 224 19.13 -25.63 -5.87
C GLY A 224 17.79 -25.27 -6.52
N TRP A 225 17.25 -26.20 -7.32
CA TRP A 225 15.99 -26.00 -8.05
C TRP A 225 14.78 -26.57 -7.31
N TYR A 226 13.67 -25.85 -7.37
CA TYR A 226 12.41 -26.21 -6.71
C TYR A 226 11.24 -26.06 -7.68
N CYS A 227 10.30 -27.00 -7.68
CA CYS A 227 9.08 -26.88 -8.49
C CYS A 227 8.15 -25.83 -7.89
N SER A 228 7.60 -24.97 -8.75
CA SER A 228 6.74 -23.85 -8.34
C SER A 228 5.49 -24.33 -7.63
N ALA A 229 5.18 -23.72 -6.49
CA ALA A 229 3.89 -23.92 -5.83
C ALA A 229 2.74 -23.20 -6.52
N ARG A 230 3.04 -22.25 -7.40
CA ARG A 230 2.06 -21.41 -8.10
C ARG A 230 1.68 -21.96 -9.47
N SER A 231 2.52 -22.81 -10.04
CA SER A 231 2.31 -23.43 -11.35
C SER A 231 2.95 -24.80 -11.39
N ASP A 232 2.16 -25.84 -11.62
CA ASP A 232 2.69 -27.19 -11.82
C ASP A 232 3.65 -27.29 -13.02
N TYR A 233 3.67 -26.28 -13.90
CA TYR A 233 4.41 -26.26 -15.15
C TYR A 233 5.71 -25.43 -15.07
N SER A 234 6.15 -25.03 -13.88
CA SER A 234 7.38 -24.23 -13.73
C SER A 234 8.20 -24.61 -12.49
N ALA A 235 9.45 -24.16 -12.48
CA ALA A 235 10.41 -24.31 -11.40
C ALA A 235 11.22 -23.01 -11.22
N TYR A 236 11.90 -22.87 -10.10
CA TYR A 236 12.76 -21.73 -9.78
C TYR A 236 14.04 -22.19 -9.10
N GLU A 237 15.12 -21.44 -9.29
CA GLU A 237 16.42 -21.69 -8.68
C GLU A 237 16.59 -20.81 -7.44
N CYS A 238 17.00 -21.44 -6.34
CA CYS A 238 17.42 -20.78 -5.13
C CYS A 238 18.94 -20.67 -5.07
N LYS A 239 19.41 -19.45 -4.80
CA LYS A 239 20.82 -19.16 -4.54
C LYS A 239 20.94 -18.10 -3.46
N ASN A 240 21.72 -18.37 -2.41
CA ASN A 240 21.89 -17.46 -1.27
C ASN A 240 20.54 -17.02 -0.66
N GLN A 241 19.59 -17.95 -0.55
CA GLN A 241 18.24 -17.70 -0.06
C GLN A 241 17.39 -16.73 -0.90
N GLN A 242 17.77 -16.45 -2.15
CA GLN A 242 17.02 -15.65 -3.11
C GLN A 242 16.66 -16.45 -4.36
N VAL A 243 15.57 -16.07 -5.03
CA VAL A 243 15.20 -16.63 -6.34
C VAL A 243 16.15 -16.05 -7.39
N ALA A 244 16.98 -16.90 -7.98
CA ALA A 244 17.97 -16.52 -8.98
C ALA A 244 17.42 -16.62 -10.41
N LEU A 245 16.69 -17.69 -10.72
CA LEU A 245 16.21 -18.00 -12.07
C LEU A 245 14.84 -18.69 -12.04
N GLY A 246 14.11 -18.58 -13.15
CA GLY A 246 12.88 -19.33 -13.40
C GLY A 246 13.04 -20.28 -14.60
N TYR A 247 12.31 -21.40 -14.56
CA TYR A 247 12.29 -22.39 -15.62
C TYR A 247 10.86 -22.82 -15.92
N GLN A 248 10.47 -22.74 -17.20
CA GLN A 248 9.14 -23.11 -17.67
C GLN A 248 9.22 -24.46 -18.39
N CYS A 249 8.42 -25.42 -17.93
CA CYS A 249 8.26 -26.69 -18.64
C CYS A 249 7.54 -26.47 -19.98
N ALA A 250 7.85 -27.34 -20.95
CA ALA A 250 7.12 -27.40 -22.22
C ALA A 250 5.61 -27.57 -22.00
N THR A 251 4.81 -27.11 -22.96
CA THR A 251 3.34 -27.12 -22.89
C THR A 251 2.81 -28.49 -22.49
N GLY A 252 2.01 -28.52 -21.42
CA GLY A 252 1.39 -29.75 -20.89
C GLY A 252 2.29 -30.63 -20.02
N LYS A 253 3.56 -30.24 -19.79
CA LYS A 253 4.52 -30.99 -18.95
C LYS A 253 4.66 -30.38 -17.58
N LYS A 254 4.55 -31.19 -16.53
CA LYS A 254 4.64 -30.72 -15.14
C LYS A 254 6.04 -30.93 -14.57
N CYS A 255 6.47 -30.02 -13.70
CA CYS A 255 7.71 -30.15 -12.97
C CYS A 255 7.64 -31.34 -12.00
N VAL A 256 8.66 -32.19 -12.02
CA VAL A 256 8.76 -33.37 -11.18
C VAL A 256 9.60 -33.05 -9.95
N TYR A 257 9.09 -33.38 -8.76
CA TYR A 257 9.80 -33.20 -7.49
C TYR A 257 9.65 -34.43 -6.60
N SER A 258 10.51 -34.53 -5.58
CA SER A 258 10.45 -35.56 -4.55
C SER A 258 10.30 -34.95 -3.15
N GLY A 259 9.62 -35.67 -2.26
CA GLY A 259 9.45 -35.29 -0.87
C GLY A 259 8.53 -34.08 -0.63
N GLN A 260 8.50 -33.62 0.62
CA GLN A 260 7.65 -32.51 1.07
C GLN A 260 8.20 -31.11 0.70
N SER A 261 9.51 -31.01 0.41
CA SER A 261 10.19 -29.75 0.11
C SER A 261 10.05 -29.26 -1.34
N ARG A 262 9.38 -30.04 -2.22
CA ARG A 262 9.23 -29.74 -3.65
C ARG A 262 10.54 -29.52 -4.42
N GLN A 263 11.65 -30.07 -3.92
CA GLN A 263 12.93 -30.01 -4.62
C GLN A 263 12.82 -30.70 -5.99
N ALA A 264 13.16 -29.97 -7.05
CA ALA A 264 13.00 -30.44 -8.41
C ALA A 264 13.94 -31.63 -8.66
N THR A 265 13.40 -32.68 -9.27
CA THR A 265 14.22 -33.75 -9.83
C THR A 265 14.96 -33.18 -11.03
N MET A 266 16.28 -33.32 -11.07
CA MET A 266 17.09 -32.75 -12.15
C MET A 266 17.31 -33.78 -13.27
N GLN A 267 17.25 -33.34 -14.52
CA GLN A 267 17.63 -34.12 -15.70
C GLN A 267 18.50 -33.25 -16.61
N ASN A 268 19.73 -33.69 -16.88
CA ASN A 268 20.71 -32.96 -17.70
C ASN A 268 20.96 -31.51 -17.23
N GLY A 269 20.98 -31.30 -15.90
CA GLY A 269 21.23 -29.98 -15.31
C GLY A 269 20.05 -29.02 -15.28
N LEU A 270 18.86 -29.45 -15.71
CA LEU A 270 17.62 -28.66 -15.64
C LEU A 270 16.52 -29.40 -14.85
N PRO A 271 15.51 -28.67 -14.34
CA PRO A 271 14.34 -29.30 -13.75
C PRO A 271 13.66 -30.28 -14.72
N GLN A 272 13.41 -31.50 -14.25
CA GLN A 272 12.72 -32.52 -15.01
C GLN A 272 11.24 -32.17 -15.15
N CYS A 273 10.74 -32.22 -16.39
CA CYS A 273 9.33 -32.03 -16.70
C CYS A 273 8.75 -33.30 -17.35
N ARG A 274 7.54 -33.72 -16.95
CA ARG A 274 6.89 -34.93 -17.47
C ARG A 274 5.41 -34.75 -17.77
#